data_AF-A0A2S8WZW8-F1
#
_entry.id   AF-A0A2S8WZW8-F1
#
_cell.length_a   1.000
_cell.length_b   1.000
_cell.length_c   1.000
_cell.angle_alpha   90.00
_cell.angle_beta   90.00
_cell.angle_gamma   90.00
#
_symmetry.space_group_name_H-M   'P 1'
#
loop_
_entity.id
_entity.type
_entity.pdbx_description
1 polymer ?
#
loop_
_entity_poly.entity_id
_entity_poly.type
_entity_poly.pdbx_seq_one_letter_code
_entity_poly.pdbx_strand_id
1 'polypeptide(L)'
;MKVYELKHNDSSMELNTLDWDHELASDFNGEAKAKIWTPTKVKTLYKKKYSDFPRLIIGKPIMKGNVKKVFEAHISREVELLPLIHDELELYVVNITNVLDCVDWNRSDVRRYSDGDWAGFNKLVFDFSKIPSDTYMFKIKETALVKVYVTDLFKTIVEKQKFKGLNFSIVYDSEFTQEKEDEQQRLYNIALEEIDRNKGEESSYDNARRLVDQGEAMASGPWKMQLDQQGQFWLGELLKDLSYQWIMPAYIPPVLLLKSWHKVARSEI
;
A
#
# COMPACT_ATOMS: atom_id res chain seq x y z
N MET A 1 -13.40 3.37 -11.76
CA MET A 1 -12.97 4.18 -10.61
C MET A 1 -11.98 3.36 -9.80
N LYS A 2 -10.82 3.92 -9.50
CA LYS A 2 -9.80 3.31 -8.65
C LYS A 2 -9.67 4.09 -7.36
N VAL A 3 -9.38 3.36 -6.29
CA VAL A 3 -9.07 3.91 -4.97
C VAL A 3 -7.63 3.58 -4.64
N TYR A 4 -6.92 4.59 -4.16
CA TYR A 4 -5.51 4.52 -3.79
C TYR A 4 -5.35 4.87 -2.32
N GLU A 5 -4.44 4.17 -1.64
CA GLU A 5 -3.92 4.61 -0.35
C GLU A 5 -2.93 5.75 -0.62
N LEU A 6 -3.16 6.89 0.03
CA LEU A 6 -2.30 8.06 -0.08
C LEU A 6 -1.07 7.87 0.82
N LYS A 7 0.08 7.61 0.21
CA LYS A 7 1.36 7.47 0.92
C LYS A 7 2.28 8.63 0.58
N HIS A 8 3.14 9.00 1.53
CA HIS A 8 4.20 9.94 1.25
C HIS A 8 5.34 9.23 0.50
N ASN A 9 5.99 9.94 -0.40
CA ASN A 9 7.23 9.47 -1.00
C ASN A 9 8.38 9.62 0.01
N ASP A 10 9.33 8.68 0.04
CA ASP A 10 10.46 8.72 0.97
C ASP A 10 11.37 9.95 0.77
N SER A 11 11.30 10.58 -0.41
CA SER A 11 12.01 11.82 -0.74
C SER A 11 11.21 13.09 -0.41
N SER A 12 10.05 12.99 0.25
CA SER A 12 9.27 14.14 0.71
C SER A 12 9.88 14.78 1.94
N MET A 13 9.88 16.12 1.94
CA MET A 13 10.25 16.95 3.10
C MET A 13 9.55 16.43 4.36
N GLU A 14 10.29 16.37 5.45
CA GLU A 14 9.76 15.98 6.76
C GLU A 14 9.70 17.18 7.69
N LEU A 15 8.56 17.34 8.32
CA LEU A 15 8.25 18.37 9.29
C LEU A 15 8.18 17.75 10.68
N ASN A 16 8.30 18.60 11.69
CA ASN A 16 8.04 18.24 13.08
C ASN A 16 7.18 19.30 13.76
N THR A 17 6.29 18.86 14.66
CA THR A 17 5.59 19.76 15.59
C THR A 17 6.47 20.01 16.80
N LEU A 18 6.38 21.21 17.37
CA LEU A 18 7.06 21.56 18.63
C LEU A 18 6.09 21.56 19.81
N ASP A 19 4.80 21.57 19.52
CA ASP A 19 3.72 21.64 20.49
C ASP A 19 2.90 20.35 20.37
N TRP A 20 3.08 19.48 21.37
CA TRP A 20 2.38 18.20 21.46
C TRP A 20 1.07 18.29 22.24
N ASP A 21 0.79 19.44 22.86
CA ASP A 21 -0.49 19.71 23.53
C ASP A 21 -1.50 20.33 22.55
N HIS A 22 -1.03 20.81 21.39
CA HIS A 22 -1.87 21.35 20.33
C HIS A 22 -2.76 20.30 19.66
N GLU A 23 -3.91 20.74 19.13
CA GLU A 23 -4.85 19.94 18.31
C GLU A 23 -4.22 19.22 17.11
N LEU A 24 -3.03 19.65 16.67
CA LEU A 24 -2.27 18.99 15.59
C LEU A 24 -1.77 17.60 16.02
N ALA A 25 -1.46 17.43 17.31
CA ALA A 25 -1.04 16.17 17.89
C ALA A 25 -2.23 15.22 18.13
N SER A 26 -3.44 15.75 18.31
CA SER A 26 -4.67 14.99 18.53
C SER A 26 -5.10 14.12 17.33
N ASP A 27 -6.15 13.33 17.52
CA ASP A 27 -6.71 12.45 16.49
C ASP A 27 -7.37 13.20 15.34
N PHE A 28 -7.09 12.75 14.12
CA PHE A 28 -7.74 13.23 12.89
C PHE A 28 -8.63 12.11 12.36
N ASN A 29 -9.72 11.81 13.06
CA ASN A 29 -10.61 10.68 12.80
C ASN A 29 -11.81 11.02 11.89
N GLY A 30 -11.89 12.25 11.37
CA GLY A 30 -13.07 12.74 10.63
C GLY A 30 -13.78 13.90 11.29
N GLU A 31 -13.50 14.17 12.57
CA GLU A 31 -14.10 15.29 13.28
C GLU A 31 -13.57 16.63 12.76
N ALA A 32 -14.49 17.58 12.61
CA ALA A 32 -14.17 18.96 12.26
C ALA A 32 -13.38 19.62 13.38
N LYS A 33 -12.28 20.29 13.03
CA LYS A 33 -11.38 21.00 13.93
C LYS A 33 -11.31 22.50 13.65
N ALA A 34 -11.90 23.00 12.56
CA ALA A 34 -11.78 24.42 12.18
C ALA A 34 -12.21 25.40 13.29
N LYS A 35 -13.19 25.03 14.13
CA LYS A 35 -13.68 25.88 15.24
C LYS A 35 -12.71 25.98 16.42
N ILE A 36 -11.88 24.96 16.62
CA ILE A 36 -10.92 24.88 17.74
C ILE A 36 -9.49 25.09 17.26
N TRP A 37 -9.28 25.25 15.95
CA TRP A 37 -7.96 25.32 15.36
C TRP A 37 -7.31 26.66 15.60
N THR A 38 -6.13 26.63 16.22
CA THR A 38 -5.20 27.75 16.25
C THR A 38 -4.00 27.44 15.35
N PRO A 39 -3.55 28.38 14.49
CA PRO A 39 -2.33 28.14 13.70
C PRO A 39 -1.14 27.84 14.62
N THR A 40 -0.48 26.70 14.42
CA THR A 40 0.64 26.24 15.26
C THR A 40 1.94 26.14 14.49
N LYS A 41 3.08 26.27 15.19
CA LYS A 41 4.40 26.27 14.59
C LYS A 41 4.89 24.85 14.28
N VAL A 42 5.28 24.65 13.02
CA VAL A 42 6.01 23.46 12.56
C VAL A 42 7.38 23.88 12.03
N LYS A 43 8.35 22.97 12.12
CA LYS A 43 9.70 23.18 11.57
C LYS A 43 10.04 22.09 10.59
N THR A 44 10.88 22.41 9.61
CA THR A 44 11.50 21.39 8.76
C THR A 44 12.50 20.58 9.59
N LEU A 45 12.28 19.27 9.66
CA LEU A 45 13.24 18.31 10.21
C LEU A 45 14.24 17.89 9.14
N TYR A 46 13.75 17.52 7.95
CA TYR A 46 14.57 17.16 6.80
C TYR A 46 13.99 17.79 5.52
N LYS A 47 14.79 18.57 4.76
CA LYS A 47 14.30 19.24 3.54
C LYS A 47 13.90 18.26 2.43
N LYS A 48 14.68 17.17 2.25
CA LYS A 48 14.58 16.18 1.15
C LYS A 48 14.32 16.82 -0.22
N LYS A 49 13.82 16.06 -1.20
CA LYS A 49 13.71 16.48 -2.61
C LYS A 49 12.38 17.16 -2.94
N TYR A 50 11.28 16.70 -2.35
CA TYR A 50 9.93 17.14 -2.69
C TYR A 50 9.28 17.89 -1.54
N SER A 51 8.56 18.99 -1.83
CA SER A 51 7.94 19.84 -0.81
C SER A 51 6.47 20.20 -1.08
N ASP A 52 5.86 19.68 -2.16
CA ASP A 52 4.44 19.95 -2.44
C ASP A 52 3.54 19.26 -1.40
N PHE A 53 3.92 18.06 -0.97
CA PHE A 53 3.27 17.28 0.10
C PHE A 53 4.28 16.84 1.16
N PRO A 54 4.66 17.72 2.10
CA PRO A 54 5.54 17.35 3.21
C PRO A 54 4.90 16.30 4.12
N ARG A 55 5.72 15.46 4.75
CA ARG A 55 5.32 14.51 5.78
C ARG A 55 5.43 15.16 7.15
N LEU A 56 4.43 14.96 8.01
CA LEU A 56 4.48 15.37 9.42
C LEU A 56 4.16 14.19 10.33
N ILE A 57 2.89 13.78 10.36
CA ILE A 57 2.37 12.67 11.17
C ILE A 57 1.52 11.78 10.27
N ILE A 58 1.50 10.47 10.56
CA ILE A 58 0.67 9.50 9.84
C ILE A 58 -0.81 9.92 9.85
N GLY A 59 -1.53 9.68 8.75
CA GLY A 59 -2.96 10.01 8.64
C GLY A 59 -3.28 11.51 8.54
N LYS A 60 -2.27 12.40 8.51
CA LYS A 60 -2.42 13.87 8.48
C LYS A 60 -1.63 14.47 7.30
N PRO A 61 -2.18 14.42 6.07
CA PRO A 61 -1.51 14.96 4.89
C PRO A 61 -1.25 16.47 5.02
N ILE A 62 -0.13 16.94 4.49
CA ILE A 62 0.20 18.37 4.44
C ILE A 62 0.19 18.82 2.99
N MET A 63 -0.34 20.02 2.73
CA MET A 63 -0.28 20.69 1.44
C MET A 63 0.46 22.01 1.54
N LYS A 64 1.33 22.27 0.56
CA LYS A 64 1.89 23.60 0.32
C LYS A 64 0.84 24.54 -0.27
N GLY A 65 0.95 25.84 -0.02
CA GLY A 65 -0.04 26.85 -0.44
C GLY A 65 -0.34 26.87 -1.95
N ASN A 66 0.65 26.63 -2.82
CA ASN A 66 0.42 26.51 -4.27
C ASN A 66 -0.40 25.25 -4.64
N VAL A 67 -0.21 24.14 -3.93
CA VAL A 67 -1.00 22.91 -4.08
C VAL A 67 -2.42 23.13 -3.59
N LYS A 68 -2.56 23.73 -2.39
CA LYS A 68 -3.86 24.12 -1.82
C LYS A 68 -4.71 24.88 -2.83
N LYS A 69 -4.16 25.92 -3.45
CA LYS A 69 -4.87 26.77 -4.43
C LYS A 69 -5.48 25.99 -5.59
N VAL A 70 -4.85 24.88 -6.01
CA VAL A 70 -5.40 24.03 -7.07
C VAL A 70 -6.48 23.10 -6.54
N PHE A 71 -6.28 22.52 -5.35
CA PHE A 71 -7.18 21.50 -4.81
C PHE A 71 -8.43 22.05 -4.13
N GLU A 72 -8.36 23.25 -3.54
CA GLU A 72 -9.38 23.77 -2.62
C GLU A 72 -10.81 23.72 -3.19
N ALA A 73 -11.02 24.15 -4.43
CA ALA A 73 -12.33 24.11 -5.07
C ALA A 73 -12.89 22.68 -5.26
N HIS A 74 -12.02 21.67 -5.30
CA HIS A 74 -12.36 20.28 -5.59
C HIS A 74 -12.65 19.50 -4.30
N ILE A 75 -11.89 19.77 -3.23
CA ILE A 75 -11.92 18.97 -1.99
C ILE A 75 -12.58 19.68 -0.80
N SER A 76 -13.00 20.94 -0.94
CA SER A 76 -13.53 21.75 0.17
C SER A 76 -14.74 21.16 0.91
N ARG A 77 -15.49 20.25 0.29
CA ARG A 77 -16.60 19.54 0.94
C ARG A 77 -16.16 18.35 1.77
N GLU A 78 -14.93 17.87 1.55
CA GLU A 78 -14.42 16.62 2.10
C GLU A 78 -13.36 16.85 3.18
N VAL A 79 -12.84 18.08 3.27
CA VAL A 79 -11.72 18.42 4.12
C VAL A 79 -11.86 19.81 4.73
N GLU A 80 -11.17 20.01 5.83
CA GLU A 80 -10.76 21.33 6.31
C GLU A 80 -9.26 21.53 6.03
N LEU A 81 -8.91 22.69 5.49
CA LEU A 81 -7.52 23.08 5.23
C LEU A 81 -7.05 23.98 6.36
N LEU A 82 -6.39 23.39 7.35
CA LEU A 82 -6.06 24.06 8.60
C LEU A 82 -4.64 24.64 8.54
N PRO A 83 -4.45 25.95 8.71
CA PRO A 83 -3.17 26.62 8.49
C PRO A 83 -2.12 26.23 9.54
N LEU A 84 -0.87 26.13 9.09
CA LEU A 84 0.32 25.93 9.92
C LEU A 84 1.26 27.13 9.79
N ILE A 85 2.01 27.40 10.85
CA ILE A 85 3.05 28.44 10.87
C ILE A 85 4.39 27.77 10.55
N HIS A 86 5.00 28.15 9.43
CA HIS A 86 6.34 27.72 9.05
C HIS A 86 7.14 28.92 8.54
N ASP A 87 8.44 28.95 8.84
CA ASP A 87 9.27 30.15 8.64
C ASP A 87 9.46 30.50 7.14
N GLU A 88 9.43 29.51 6.24
CA GLU A 88 9.69 29.68 4.80
C GLU A 88 8.50 29.35 3.88
N LEU A 89 7.49 28.62 4.37
CA LEU A 89 6.50 27.96 3.52
C LEU A 89 5.09 28.23 4.04
N GLU A 90 4.17 28.48 3.11
CA GLU A 90 2.74 28.46 3.40
C GLU A 90 2.27 27.00 3.41
N LEU A 91 1.87 26.49 4.59
CA LEU A 91 1.53 25.08 4.79
C LEU A 91 0.17 24.92 5.46
N TYR A 92 -0.51 23.84 5.10
CA TYR A 92 -1.81 23.47 5.65
C TYR A 92 -1.83 21.99 5.95
N VAL A 93 -2.32 21.61 7.13
CA VAL A 93 -2.73 20.22 7.37
C VAL A 93 -4.11 20.01 6.77
N VAL A 94 -4.29 18.89 6.09
CA VAL A 94 -5.55 18.49 5.47
C VAL A 94 -6.28 17.61 6.48
N ASN A 95 -7.28 18.17 7.16
CA ASN A 95 -8.17 17.41 8.02
C ASN A 95 -9.30 16.82 7.16
N ILE A 96 -9.25 15.52 6.89
CA ILE A 96 -10.26 14.84 6.08
C ILE A 96 -11.48 14.57 6.95
N THR A 97 -12.57 15.27 6.70
CA THR A 97 -13.85 15.14 7.41
C THR A 97 -14.79 14.15 6.72
N ASN A 98 -14.52 13.82 5.45
CA ASN A 98 -15.25 12.80 4.71
C ASN A 98 -14.87 11.39 5.17
N VAL A 99 -15.63 10.83 6.11
CA VAL A 99 -15.48 9.44 6.57
C VAL A 99 -16.62 8.59 6.01
N LEU A 100 -16.26 7.62 5.16
CA LEU A 100 -17.21 6.75 4.47
C LEU A 100 -17.29 5.37 5.12
N ASP A 101 -18.49 4.81 5.13
CA ASP A 101 -18.78 3.44 5.54
C ASP A 101 -18.91 2.56 4.30
N CYS A 102 -17.79 2.39 3.59
CA CYS A 102 -17.75 1.79 2.26
C CYS A 102 -16.97 0.47 2.20
N VAL A 103 -16.67 -0.16 3.34
CA VAL A 103 -16.01 -1.46 3.35
C VAL A 103 -16.99 -2.56 2.94
N ASP A 104 -16.59 -3.38 1.98
CA ASP A 104 -17.26 -4.64 1.68
C ASP A 104 -16.70 -5.74 2.61
N TRP A 105 -17.38 -5.95 3.72
CA TRP A 105 -16.96 -6.90 4.75
C TRP A 105 -17.01 -8.36 4.31
N ASN A 106 -17.82 -8.69 3.30
CA ASN A 106 -17.94 -10.07 2.80
C ASN A 106 -16.74 -10.42 1.91
N ARG A 107 -16.20 -9.43 1.19
CA ARG A 107 -15.09 -9.61 0.24
C ARG A 107 -13.73 -9.18 0.79
N SER A 108 -13.71 -8.42 1.87
CA SER A 108 -12.48 -8.02 2.56
C SER A 108 -11.97 -9.15 3.46
N ASP A 109 -10.65 -9.35 3.46
CA ASP A 109 -9.98 -10.25 4.40
C ASP A 109 -9.47 -9.46 5.61
N VAL A 110 -10.12 -9.70 6.75
CA VAL A 110 -9.85 -9.02 8.01
C VAL A 110 -8.67 -9.67 8.71
N ARG A 111 -7.64 -8.87 8.98
CA ARG A 111 -6.51 -9.31 9.80
C ARG A 111 -6.88 -9.16 11.28
N ARG A 112 -6.66 -10.22 12.05
CA ARG A 112 -6.82 -10.22 13.51
C ARG A 112 -5.50 -10.55 14.21
N TYR A 113 -5.35 -10.04 15.43
CA TYR A 113 -4.29 -10.47 16.34
C TYR A 113 -4.56 -11.87 16.88
N SER A 114 -3.60 -12.47 17.59
CA SER A 114 -3.73 -13.82 18.14
C SER A 114 -4.83 -13.95 19.20
N ASP A 115 -5.22 -12.85 19.84
CA ASP A 115 -6.33 -12.74 20.79
C ASP A 115 -7.70 -12.54 20.11
N GLY A 116 -7.74 -12.40 18.79
CA GLY A 116 -8.95 -12.19 18.00
C GLY A 116 -9.30 -10.71 17.76
N ASP A 117 -8.55 -9.77 18.34
CA ASP A 117 -8.80 -8.35 18.15
C ASP A 117 -8.49 -7.90 16.73
N TRP A 118 -9.19 -6.88 16.26
CA TRP A 118 -9.04 -6.35 14.91
C TRP A 118 -7.65 -5.71 14.75
N ALA A 119 -6.90 -6.12 13.71
CA ALA A 119 -5.54 -5.69 13.43
C ALA A 119 -5.38 -4.98 12.08
N GLY A 120 -6.44 -4.94 11.26
CA GLY A 120 -6.42 -4.36 9.92
C GLY A 120 -7.07 -5.24 8.86
N PHE A 121 -6.62 -5.06 7.62
CA PHE A 121 -7.04 -5.84 6.47
C PHE A 121 -5.80 -6.43 5.78
N ASN A 122 -5.85 -7.72 5.45
CA ASN A 122 -4.90 -8.33 4.50
C ASN A 122 -5.31 -7.98 3.06
N LYS A 123 -6.62 -7.96 2.81
CA LYS A 123 -7.26 -7.50 1.57
C LYS A 123 -8.41 -6.57 1.93
N LEU A 124 -8.38 -5.33 1.45
CA LEU A 124 -9.47 -4.36 1.65
C LEU A 124 -10.22 -4.17 0.33
N VAL A 125 -11.52 -4.38 0.38
CA VAL A 125 -12.44 -4.20 -0.75
C VAL A 125 -13.45 -3.11 -0.40
N PHE A 126 -13.70 -2.22 -1.35
CA PHE A 126 -14.71 -1.18 -1.19
C PHE A 126 -15.99 -1.51 -1.95
N ASP A 127 -17.13 -1.19 -1.34
CA ASP A 127 -18.43 -1.09 -1.98
C ASP A 127 -18.56 0.28 -2.65
N PHE A 128 -18.39 0.33 -3.98
CA PHE A 128 -18.47 1.58 -4.76
C PHE A 128 -19.84 2.22 -4.75
N SER A 129 -20.92 1.48 -4.47
CA SER A 129 -22.25 2.09 -4.34
C SER A 129 -22.32 3.07 -3.17
N LYS A 130 -21.37 2.94 -2.21
CA LYS A 130 -21.23 3.79 -1.03
C LYS A 130 -20.12 4.85 -1.15
N ILE A 131 -19.48 4.96 -2.32
CA ILE A 131 -18.49 6.01 -2.61
C ILE A 131 -19.08 6.95 -3.66
N PRO A 132 -19.47 8.18 -3.30
CA PRO A 132 -19.96 9.16 -4.27
C PRO A 132 -18.97 9.37 -5.41
N SER A 133 -19.47 9.44 -6.66
CA SER A 133 -18.63 9.49 -7.86
C SER A 133 -17.75 10.74 -7.96
N ASP A 134 -18.14 11.82 -7.28
CA ASP A 134 -17.40 13.08 -7.17
C ASP A 134 -16.43 13.11 -5.98
N THR A 135 -16.23 11.97 -5.30
CA THR A 135 -15.31 11.88 -4.17
C THR A 135 -13.86 12.01 -4.62
N TYR A 136 -13.09 12.93 -4.05
CA TYR A 136 -11.64 13.04 -4.26
C TYR A 136 -10.86 12.30 -3.18
N MET A 137 -11.28 12.46 -1.94
CA MET A 137 -10.54 12.08 -0.75
C MET A 137 -11.50 11.66 0.38
N PHE A 138 -11.14 10.59 1.08
CA PHE A 138 -11.92 10.11 2.22
C PHE A 138 -11.09 9.26 3.19
N LYS A 139 -11.71 8.95 4.32
CA LYS A 139 -11.25 7.97 5.31
C LYS A 139 -12.33 6.92 5.52
N ILE A 140 -11.97 5.78 6.11
CA ILE A 140 -12.95 4.80 6.64
C ILE A 140 -12.82 4.72 8.14
N LYS A 141 -13.92 4.42 8.84
CA LYS A 141 -14.00 4.43 10.31
C LYS A 141 -12.89 3.58 10.96
N GLU A 142 -12.62 2.42 10.37
CA GLU A 142 -11.71 1.40 10.90
C GLU A 142 -10.25 1.87 10.90
N THR A 143 -9.88 2.78 9.98
CA THR A 143 -8.48 3.22 9.81
C THR A 143 -8.34 4.74 9.77
N ALA A 144 -9.37 5.49 10.18
CA ALA A 144 -9.44 6.93 10.02
C ALA A 144 -8.24 7.67 10.63
N LEU A 145 -7.68 7.15 11.72
CA LEU A 145 -6.52 7.76 12.38
C LEU A 145 -5.24 7.72 11.52
N VAL A 146 -5.08 6.70 10.68
CA VAL A 146 -3.78 6.37 10.09
C VAL A 146 -3.77 6.29 8.57
N LYS A 147 -4.91 5.99 7.94
CA LYS A 147 -5.01 5.85 6.49
C LYS A 147 -5.87 6.93 5.87
N VAL A 148 -5.49 7.29 4.65
CA VAL A 148 -6.18 8.26 3.80
C VAL A 148 -6.32 7.62 2.43
N TYR A 149 -7.53 7.68 1.89
CA TYR A 149 -7.84 7.13 0.58
C TYR A 149 -8.18 8.26 -0.38
N VAL A 150 -7.79 8.08 -1.64
CA VAL A 150 -8.05 9.03 -2.71
C VAL A 150 -8.50 8.30 -3.96
N THR A 151 -9.26 8.97 -4.82
CA THR A 151 -9.74 8.40 -6.08
C THR A 151 -8.88 8.83 -7.27
N ASP A 152 -9.21 8.32 -8.46
CA ASP A 152 -8.62 8.80 -9.72
C ASP A 152 -8.77 10.31 -9.91
N LEU A 153 -9.83 10.94 -9.38
CA LEU A 153 -10.05 12.38 -9.51
C LEU A 153 -8.91 13.18 -8.85
N PHE A 154 -8.53 12.80 -7.62
CA PHE A 154 -7.41 13.43 -6.91
C PHE A 154 -6.08 13.13 -7.62
N LYS A 155 -5.83 11.86 -7.95
CA LYS A 155 -4.60 11.42 -8.61
C LYS A 155 -4.36 12.14 -9.94
N THR A 156 -5.41 12.31 -10.74
CA THR A 156 -5.35 13.01 -12.04
C THR A 156 -4.89 14.46 -11.88
N ILE A 157 -5.34 15.17 -10.84
CA ILE A 157 -4.88 16.53 -10.56
C ILE A 157 -3.40 16.53 -10.20
N VAL A 158 -2.95 15.63 -9.32
CA VAL A 158 -1.53 15.52 -8.94
C VAL A 158 -0.65 15.26 -10.16
N GLU A 159 -1.05 14.34 -11.03
CA GLU A 159 -0.28 13.97 -12.23
C GLU A 159 -0.26 15.10 -13.27
N LYS A 160 -1.43 15.71 -13.55
CA LYS A 160 -1.54 16.81 -14.50
C LYS A 160 -0.72 18.03 -14.09
N GLN A 161 -0.73 18.37 -12.80
CA GLN A 161 0.07 19.47 -12.25
C GLN A 161 1.51 19.09 -11.95
N LYS A 162 1.86 17.81 -12.10
CA LYS A 162 3.18 17.24 -11.81
C LYS A 162 3.64 17.46 -10.37
N PHE A 163 2.70 17.59 -9.42
CA PHE A 163 3.04 17.73 -8.00
C PHE A 163 3.78 16.48 -7.49
N LYS A 164 4.71 16.68 -6.55
CA LYS A 164 5.62 15.63 -6.08
C LYS A 164 5.49 15.37 -4.58
N GLY A 165 5.89 14.17 -4.17
CA GLY A 165 5.95 13.81 -2.75
C GLY A 165 4.85 12.87 -2.28
N LEU A 166 4.05 12.33 -3.20
CA LEU A 166 3.07 11.29 -2.94
C LEU A 166 3.38 10.03 -3.75
N ASN A 167 3.03 8.89 -3.17
CA ASN A 167 2.95 7.59 -3.81
C ASN A 167 1.49 7.12 -3.74
N PHE A 168 1.01 6.52 -4.82
CA PHE A 168 -0.35 5.99 -4.92
C PHE A 168 -0.27 4.47 -5.02
N SER A 169 -0.58 3.77 -3.92
CA SER A 169 -0.75 2.32 -3.94
C SER A 169 -2.21 2.03 -4.28
N ILE A 170 -2.47 1.35 -5.39
CA ILE A 170 -3.84 0.89 -5.70
C ILE A 170 -4.29 -0.01 -4.56
N VAL A 171 -5.40 0.35 -3.93
CA VAL A 171 -6.06 -0.47 -2.91
C VAL A 171 -7.16 -1.29 -3.56
N TYR A 172 -7.87 -0.67 -4.51
CA TYR A 172 -8.99 -1.31 -5.17
C TYR A 172 -9.27 -0.68 -6.54
N ASP A 173 -9.72 -1.50 -7.49
CA ASP A 173 -10.07 -1.09 -8.85
C ASP A 173 -11.48 -1.61 -9.18
N SER A 174 -12.42 -0.71 -9.48
CA SER A 174 -13.80 -1.10 -9.80
C SER A 174 -13.91 -2.01 -11.02
N GLU A 175 -12.94 -1.94 -11.93
CA GLU A 175 -12.91 -2.78 -13.12
C GLU A 175 -12.41 -4.20 -12.83
N PHE A 176 -11.82 -4.42 -11.64
CA PHE A 176 -11.42 -5.73 -11.15
C PHE A 176 -12.57 -6.34 -10.34
N THR A 177 -13.51 -6.95 -11.07
CA THR A 177 -14.73 -7.54 -10.54
C THR A 177 -14.45 -8.80 -9.73
N GLN A 178 -15.40 -9.23 -8.89
CA GLN A 178 -15.32 -10.52 -8.18
C GLN A 178 -15.11 -11.69 -9.16
N GLU A 179 -15.78 -11.67 -10.31
CA GLU A 179 -15.61 -12.69 -11.35
C GLU A 179 -14.15 -12.76 -11.84
N LYS A 180 -13.48 -11.62 -12.03
CA LYS A 180 -12.05 -11.58 -12.40
C LYS A 180 -11.15 -12.04 -11.25
N GLU A 181 -11.50 -11.71 -10.01
CA GLU A 181 -10.79 -12.20 -8.83
C GLU A 181 -10.88 -13.73 -8.71
N ASP A 182 -12.08 -14.28 -8.92
CA ASP A 182 -12.35 -15.71 -8.86
C ASP A 182 -11.68 -16.44 -10.03
N GLU A 183 -11.71 -15.86 -11.23
CA GLU A 183 -11.01 -16.40 -12.39
C GLU A 183 -9.49 -16.41 -12.16
N GLN A 184 -8.90 -15.31 -11.67
CA GLN A 184 -7.48 -15.26 -11.34
C GLN A 184 -7.13 -16.30 -10.27
N GLN A 185 -7.94 -16.42 -9.22
CA GLN A 185 -7.73 -17.42 -8.17
C GLN A 185 -7.84 -18.85 -8.72
N ARG A 186 -8.80 -19.11 -9.62
CA ARG A 186 -8.95 -20.40 -10.29
C ARG A 186 -7.71 -20.72 -11.14
N LEU A 187 -7.24 -19.77 -11.95
CA LEU A 187 -6.04 -19.92 -12.76
C LEU A 187 -4.79 -20.15 -11.91
N TYR A 188 -4.65 -19.43 -10.79
CA TYR A 188 -3.58 -19.62 -9.83
C TYR A 188 -3.61 -21.02 -9.21
N ASN A 189 -4.78 -21.49 -8.79
CA ASN A 189 -4.93 -22.83 -8.23
C ASN A 189 -4.61 -23.91 -9.28
N ILE A 190 -5.06 -23.74 -10.53
CA ILE A 190 -4.70 -24.63 -11.64
C ILE A 190 -3.19 -24.65 -11.85
N ALA A 191 -2.51 -23.49 -11.85
CA ALA A 191 -1.07 -23.43 -12.00
C ALA A 191 -0.32 -24.14 -10.87
N LEU A 192 -0.78 -24.00 -9.62
CA LEU A 192 -0.23 -24.75 -8.48
C LEU A 192 -0.46 -26.26 -8.63
N GLU A 193 -1.67 -26.66 -9.03
CA GLU A 193 -1.97 -28.07 -9.31
C GLU A 193 -1.13 -28.63 -10.46
N GLU A 194 -0.82 -27.85 -11.50
CA GLU A 194 0.04 -28.27 -12.59
C GLU A 194 1.50 -28.43 -12.16
N ILE A 195 2.00 -27.56 -11.29
CA ILE A 195 3.31 -27.70 -10.65
C ILE A 195 3.33 -29.01 -9.87
N ASP A 196 2.33 -29.25 -9.02
CA ASP A 196 2.28 -30.44 -8.17
C ASP A 196 1.91 -31.74 -8.92
N ARG A 197 1.17 -31.67 -10.04
CA ARG A 197 0.82 -32.84 -10.85
C ARG A 197 2.00 -33.34 -11.68
N ASN A 198 2.85 -32.42 -12.12
CA ASN A 198 4.08 -32.73 -12.84
C ASN A 198 5.26 -33.02 -11.90
N LYS A 199 5.01 -33.23 -10.60
CA LYS A 199 6.08 -33.54 -9.65
C LYS A 199 6.72 -34.88 -10.00
N GLY A 200 8.01 -34.82 -10.30
CA GLY A 200 8.88 -35.98 -10.42
C GLY A 200 9.25 -36.51 -9.03
N GLU A 201 10.47 -37.05 -8.91
CA GLU A 201 11.01 -37.46 -7.61
C GLU A 201 11.12 -36.26 -6.66
N GLU A 202 10.54 -36.43 -5.47
CA GLU A 202 10.60 -35.43 -4.41
C GLU A 202 11.94 -35.54 -3.66
N SER A 203 12.51 -34.39 -3.32
CA SER A 203 13.77 -34.25 -2.61
C SER A 203 13.61 -33.35 -1.40
N SER A 204 14.41 -33.60 -0.37
CA SER A 204 14.58 -32.65 0.74
C SER A 204 15.17 -31.33 0.23
N TYR A 205 15.02 -30.27 1.02
CA TYR A 205 15.60 -28.97 0.69
C TYR A 205 17.11 -29.05 0.38
N ASP A 206 17.89 -29.75 1.20
CA ASP A 206 19.35 -29.85 1.00
C ASP A 206 19.72 -30.54 -0.32
N ASN A 207 19.00 -31.60 -0.68
CA ASN A 207 19.22 -32.29 -1.96
C ASN A 207 18.78 -31.41 -3.13
N ALA A 208 17.62 -30.77 -3.02
CA ALA A 208 17.13 -29.86 -4.04
C ALA A 208 18.05 -28.65 -4.22
N ARG A 209 18.64 -28.12 -3.13
CA ARG A 209 19.63 -27.05 -3.21
C ARG A 209 20.88 -27.49 -3.95
N ARG A 210 21.38 -28.71 -3.73
CA ARG A 210 22.52 -29.25 -4.49
C ARG A 210 22.21 -29.38 -5.99
N LEU A 211 20.98 -29.75 -6.35
CA LEU A 211 20.55 -29.79 -7.76
C LEU A 211 20.50 -28.38 -8.37
N VAL A 212 20.04 -27.38 -7.61
CA VAL A 212 20.10 -25.98 -8.05
C VAL A 212 21.54 -25.52 -8.28
N ASP A 213 22.50 -25.92 -7.43
CA ASP A 213 23.93 -25.63 -7.66
C ASP A 213 24.48 -26.25 -8.96
N GLN A 214 23.83 -27.29 -9.47
CA GLN A 214 24.15 -27.92 -10.75
C GLN A 214 23.41 -27.27 -11.94
N GLY A 215 22.65 -26.20 -11.70
CA GLY A 215 21.95 -25.42 -12.72
C GLY A 215 20.48 -25.81 -12.94
N GLU A 216 19.93 -26.70 -12.10
CA GLU A 216 18.53 -27.10 -12.15
C GLU A 216 17.60 -26.07 -11.50
N ALA A 217 16.30 -26.14 -11.83
CA ALA A 217 15.24 -25.42 -11.13
C ALA A 217 14.39 -26.39 -10.32
N MET A 218 14.07 -26.00 -9.09
CA MET A 218 13.28 -26.80 -8.16
C MET A 218 12.07 -26.01 -7.67
N ALA A 219 10.93 -26.65 -7.49
CA ALA A 219 9.72 -26.02 -6.96
C ALA A 219 9.06 -26.82 -5.83
N SER A 220 8.26 -26.12 -5.03
CA SER A 220 7.40 -26.68 -3.99
C SER A 220 6.19 -25.76 -3.77
N GLY A 221 5.02 -26.17 -4.28
CA GLY A 221 3.84 -25.32 -4.34
C GLY A 221 4.17 -23.99 -5.05
N PRO A 222 3.93 -22.81 -4.41
CA PRO A 222 4.21 -21.52 -5.04
C PRO A 222 5.71 -21.18 -5.09
N TRP A 223 6.57 -21.93 -4.40
CA TRP A 223 7.98 -21.59 -4.28
C TRP A 223 8.78 -22.20 -5.43
N LYS A 224 9.70 -21.42 -5.98
CA LYS A 224 10.70 -21.88 -6.96
C LYS A 224 12.09 -21.41 -6.55
N MET A 225 13.11 -22.23 -6.81
CA MET A 225 14.50 -21.84 -6.66
C MET A 225 15.31 -22.25 -7.88
N GLN A 226 16.21 -21.38 -8.33
CA GLN A 226 17.12 -21.60 -9.44
C GLN A 226 18.31 -20.63 -9.39
N LEU A 227 19.32 -20.87 -10.22
CA LEU A 227 20.38 -19.89 -10.47
C LEU A 227 20.02 -18.97 -11.64
N ASP A 228 20.50 -17.73 -11.61
CA ASP A 228 20.53 -16.86 -12.79
C ASP A 228 21.67 -17.23 -13.76
N GLN A 229 21.91 -16.38 -14.77
CA GLN A 229 22.98 -16.59 -15.75
C GLN A 229 24.39 -16.40 -15.17
N GLN A 230 24.50 -15.67 -14.06
CA GLN A 230 25.74 -15.38 -13.33
C GLN A 230 26.01 -16.41 -12.22
N GLY A 231 25.10 -17.36 -12.00
CA GLY A 231 25.20 -18.38 -10.97
C GLY A 231 24.73 -17.91 -9.58
N GLN A 232 24.02 -16.78 -9.48
CA GLN A 232 23.47 -16.30 -8.22
C GLN A 232 22.18 -17.04 -7.90
N PHE A 233 21.97 -17.34 -6.61
CA PHE A 233 20.79 -18.05 -6.13
C PHE A 233 19.60 -17.12 -5.97
N TRP A 234 18.47 -17.52 -6.58
CA TRP A 234 17.21 -16.82 -6.49
C TRP A 234 16.11 -17.72 -5.93
N LEU A 235 15.31 -17.13 -5.02
CA LEU A 235 14.09 -17.72 -4.48
C LEU A 235 12.89 -16.92 -5.01
N GLY A 236 11.98 -17.61 -5.69
CA GLY A 236 10.78 -17.05 -6.29
C GLY A 236 9.52 -17.50 -5.57
N GLU A 237 8.57 -16.60 -5.39
CA GLU A 237 7.20 -16.92 -4.99
C GLU A 237 6.24 -16.64 -6.16
N LEU A 238 5.43 -17.63 -6.53
CA LEU A 238 4.40 -17.49 -7.55
C LEU A 238 3.25 -16.63 -7.01
N LEU A 239 2.99 -15.53 -7.71
CA LEU A 239 1.92 -14.59 -7.42
C LEU A 239 0.61 -14.98 -8.13
N LYS A 240 -0.50 -14.37 -7.71
CA LYS A 240 -1.83 -14.64 -8.29
C LYS A 240 -1.95 -14.28 -9.78
N ASP A 241 -1.13 -13.34 -10.25
CA ASP A 241 -1.05 -12.99 -11.68
C ASP A 241 -0.15 -13.95 -12.49
N LEU A 242 0.28 -15.05 -11.87
CA LEU A 242 1.14 -16.09 -12.42
C LEU A 242 2.58 -15.64 -12.71
N SER A 243 2.97 -14.44 -12.26
CA SER A 243 4.36 -14.02 -12.26
C SER A 243 5.10 -14.55 -11.02
N TYR A 244 6.43 -14.67 -11.13
CA TYR A 244 7.28 -14.95 -9.97
C TYR A 244 7.86 -13.65 -9.43
N GLN A 245 7.71 -13.44 -8.12
CA GLN A 245 8.50 -12.45 -7.40
C GLN A 245 9.81 -13.09 -6.93
N TRP A 246 10.92 -12.64 -7.50
CA TRP A 246 12.24 -13.17 -7.19
C TRP A 246 12.97 -12.33 -6.14
N ILE A 247 13.60 -13.02 -5.18
CA ILE A 247 14.49 -12.41 -4.19
C ILE A 247 15.82 -13.16 -4.13
N MET A 248 16.88 -12.45 -3.77
CA MET A 248 18.13 -13.03 -3.30
C MET A 248 18.08 -13.09 -1.77
N PRO A 249 17.72 -14.23 -1.17
CA PRO A 249 17.53 -14.30 0.26
C PRO A 249 18.86 -14.23 1.02
N ALA A 250 18.93 -13.36 2.02
CA ALA A 250 20.03 -13.38 3.00
C ALA A 250 19.91 -14.57 3.97
N TYR A 251 18.68 -15.08 4.19
CA TYR A 251 18.38 -16.27 4.95
C TYR A 251 17.19 -17.00 4.32
N ILE A 252 17.15 -18.33 4.45
CA ILE A 252 16.04 -19.14 3.94
C ILE A 252 14.96 -19.24 5.01
N PRO A 253 13.69 -18.90 4.71
CA PRO A 253 12.60 -19.07 5.65
C PRO A 253 12.51 -20.54 6.14
N PRO A 254 12.53 -20.81 7.46
CA PRO A 254 12.59 -22.19 7.98
C PRO A 254 11.48 -23.12 7.50
N VAL A 255 10.29 -22.56 7.21
CA VAL A 255 9.16 -23.32 6.66
C VAL A 255 9.48 -23.99 5.31
N LEU A 256 10.41 -23.41 4.53
CA LEU A 256 10.83 -23.95 3.23
C LEU A 256 11.78 -25.13 3.35
N LEU A 257 12.50 -25.23 4.48
CA LEU A 257 13.40 -26.35 4.75
C LEU A 257 12.65 -27.66 4.99
N LEU A 258 11.39 -27.55 5.42
CA LEU A 258 10.50 -28.69 5.71
C LEU A 258 9.68 -29.13 4.49
N LYS A 259 9.84 -28.48 3.34
CA LYS A 259 9.09 -28.79 2.12
C LYS A 259 9.76 -29.89 1.30
N SER A 260 8.93 -30.67 0.60
CA SER A 260 9.36 -31.53 -0.50
C SER A 260 9.49 -30.72 -1.78
N TRP A 261 10.61 -30.86 -2.47
CA TRP A 261 10.92 -30.14 -3.71
C TRP A 261 11.05 -31.09 -4.88
N HIS A 262 10.62 -30.68 -6.06
CA HIS A 262 10.76 -31.46 -7.29
C HIS A 262 11.32 -30.60 -8.42
N LYS A 263 11.94 -31.25 -9.40
CA LYS A 263 12.54 -30.59 -10.55
C LYS A 263 11.45 -30.01 -11.46
N VAL A 264 11.68 -28.79 -11.94
CA VAL A 264 10.78 -28.07 -12.87
C VAL A 264 11.59 -27.37 -13.96
N ALA A 265 10.89 -26.83 -14.97
CA ALA A 265 11.52 -25.98 -15.97
C ALA A 265 12.00 -24.65 -15.38
N ARG A 266 13.15 -24.17 -15.89
CA ARG A 266 13.70 -22.86 -15.56
C ARG A 266 12.79 -21.75 -16.05
N SER A 267 12.73 -20.67 -15.29
CA SER A 267 12.09 -19.42 -15.68
C SER A 267 13.14 -18.38 -16.06
N GLU A 268 12.75 -17.36 -16.81
CA GLU A 268 13.58 -16.16 -16.98
C GLU A 268 13.63 -15.38 -15.65
N ILE A 269 14.82 -14.87 -15.32
CA ILE A 269 15.11 -14.01 -14.15
C ILE A 269 15.92 -12.82 -14.66
#